data_AF-A0A536AM61-F1
#
_entry.id   AF-A0A536AM61-F1
#
_cell.length_a   1.000
_cell.length_b   1.000
_cell.length_c   1.000
_cell.angle_alpha   90.00
_cell.angle_beta   90.00
_cell.angle_gamma   90.00
#
_symmetry.space_group_name_H-M   'P 1'
#
loop_
_entity.id
_entity.type
_entity.pdbx_description
1 polymer ?
#
loop_
_entity_poly.entity_id
_entity_poly.type
_entity_poly.pdbx_seq_one_letter_code
_entity_poly.pdbx_strand_id
1 'polypeptide(L)'
;PKTKQAQELMDAIGFDSTTLVVLPAPSYTVSRSFENLVTAKIVLARNLNIKDIFSHTYLLISKDSIELLEENFSPRGHEMHETNHEANEDEQEAQA
;
A
#
# COMPACT_ATOMS: atom_id res chain seq x y z
N PRO A 1 9.47 -21.99 -0.77
CA PRO A 1 9.56 -23.05 0.26
C PRO A 1 9.16 -22.59 1.70
N LYS A 2 8.19 -21.66 1.84
CA LYS A 2 7.68 -21.24 3.16
C LYS A 2 6.15 -21.31 3.30
N THR A 3 5.46 -21.97 2.37
CA THR A 3 4.00 -22.19 2.43
C THR A 3 3.57 -22.81 3.75
N LYS A 4 4.35 -23.77 4.29
CA LYS A 4 4.08 -24.34 5.63
C LYS A 4 4.15 -23.31 6.76
N GLN A 5 5.14 -22.42 6.75
CA GLN A 5 5.27 -21.37 7.77
C GLN A 5 4.16 -20.32 7.67
N ALA A 6 3.72 -20.02 6.45
CA ALA A 6 2.57 -19.15 6.23
C ALA A 6 1.28 -19.82 6.70
N GLN A 7 1.10 -21.11 6.45
CA GLN A 7 -0.03 -21.90 6.96
C GLN A 7 -0.02 -21.97 8.50
N GLU A 8 1.12 -22.27 9.11
CA GLU A 8 1.28 -22.28 10.58
C GLU A 8 0.99 -20.91 11.21
N LEU A 9 1.38 -19.81 10.56
CA LEU A 9 1.05 -18.46 11.02
C LEU A 9 -0.46 -18.19 10.92
N MET A 10 -1.10 -18.63 9.84
CA MET A 10 -2.55 -18.48 9.64
C MET A 10 -3.33 -19.32 10.68
N ASP A 11 -2.90 -20.56 10.92
CA ASP A 11 -3.50 -21.46 11.91
C ASP A 11 -3.27 -20.95 13.35
N ALA A 12 -2.09 -20.40 13.65
CA ALA A 12 -1.77 -19.85 14.97
C ALA A 12 -2.54 -18.57 15.30
N ILE A 13 -2.85 -17.75 14.29
CA ILE A 13 -3.65 -16.53 14.47
C ILE A 13 -5.17 -16.85 14.40
N GLY A 14 -5.54 -17.99 13.81
CA GLY A 14 -6.93 -18.45 13.72
C GLY A 14 -7.70 -17.79 12.58
N PHE A 15 -7.04 -17.47 11.46
CA PHE A 15 -7.71 -16.90 10.30
C PHE A 15 -8.52 -17.98 9.56
N ASP A 16 -9.84 -17.96 9.76
CA ASP A 16 -10.78 -18.89 9.11
C ASP A 16 -11.31 -18.38 7.75
N SER A 17 -10.87 -17.18 7.34
CA SER A 17 -11.42 -16.44 6.21
C SER A 17 -10.31 -15.77 5.38
N THR A 18 -10.69 -14.90 4.44
CA THR A 18 -9.74 -14.24 3.54
C THR A 18 -8.87 -13.22 4.28
N THR A 19 -7.57 -13.25 4.00
CA THR A 19 -6.57 -12.39 4.68
C THR A 19 -5.82 -11.52 3.67
N LEU A 20 -5.79 -10.21 3.90
CA LEU A 20 -4.95 -9.27 3.18
C LEU A 20 -3.63 -9.09 3.94
N VAL A 21 -2.52 -9.31 3.26
CA VAL A 21 -1.17 -9.21 3.81
C VAL A 21 -0.45 -8.02 3.17
N VAL A 22 -0.05 -7.06 4.00
CA VAL A 22 0.60 -5.82 3.57
C VAL A 22 2.10 -5.88 3.89
N LEU A 23 2.92 -5.68 2.87
CA LEU A 23 4.38 -5.75 2.96
C LEU A 23 5.04 -4.43 2.51
N PRO A 24 6.22 -4.08 3.07
CA PRO A 24 6.87 -2.82 2.75
C PRO A 24 7.53 -2.83 1.36
N ALA A 25 8.07 -3.98 0.96
CA ALA A 25 8.80 -4.17 -0.29
C ALA A 25 8.52 -5.56 -0.88
N PRO A 26 8.64 -5.72 -2.21
CA PRO A 26 8.46 -7.01 -2.86
C PRO A 26 9.58 -7.97 -2.41
N SER A 27 9.20 -9.02 -1.69
CA SER A 27 10.10 -10.12 -1.37
C SER A 27 9.75 -11.32 -2.22
N TYR A 28 10.64 -11.69 -3.14
CA TYR A 28 10.43 -12.79 -4.09
C TYR A 28 10.10 -14.13 -3.40
N THR A 29 10.58 -14.33 -2.16
CA THR A 29 10.29 -15.54 -1.36
C THR A 29 8.91 -15.51 -0.71
N VAL A 30 8.42 -14.32 -0.34
CA VAL A 30 7.11 -14.12 0.32
C VAL A 30 6.01 -14.10 -0.73
N SER A 31 6.17 -13.34 -1.82
CA SER A 31 5.24 -13.33 -2.96
C SER A 31 4.95 -14.74 -3.47
N ARG A 32 5.98 -15.54 -3.75
CA ARG A 32 5.79 -16.92 -4.24
C ARG A 32 5.21 -17.90 -3.22
N SER A 33 5.26 -17.59 -1.91
CA SER A 33 4.74 -18.47 -0.87
C SER A 33 3.27 -18.20 -0.55
N PHE A 34 2.80 -16.96 -0.69
CA PHE A 34 1.39 -16.61 -0.52
C PHE A 34 0.59 -16.66 -1.82
N GLU A 35 1.23 -16.57 -3.00
CA GLU A 35 0.57 -16.87 -4.29
C GLU A 35 -0.05 -18.28 -4.33
N ASN A 36 0.53 -19.21 -3.57
CA ASN A 36 0.02 -20.58 -3.43
C ASN A 36 -1.07 -20.73 -2.35
N LEU A 37 -1.41 -19.67 -1.61
CA LEU A 37 -2.47 -19.68 -0.61
C LEU A 37 -3.74 -19.07 -1.20
N VAL A 38 -4.74 -19.92 -1.46
CA VAL A 38 -6.03 -19.53 -2.07
C VAL A 38 -6.76 -18.45 -1.25
N THR A 39 -6.54 -18.37 0.06
CA THR A 39 -7.24 -17.48 0.99
C THR A 39 -6.48 -16.20 1.32
N ALA A 40 -5.27 -16.00 0.80
CA ALA A 40 -4.43 -14.85 1.18
C ALA A 40 -4.00 -14.03 -0.04
N LYS A 41 -4.23 -12.72 0.03
CA LYS A 41 -3.74 -11.75 -0.97
C LYS A 41 -2.56 -10.97 -0.40
N ILE A 42 -1.47 -10.87 -1.16
CA ILE A 42 -0.37 -9.94 -0.83
C ILE A 42 -0.58 -8.63 -1.59
N VAL A 43 -0.36 -7.52 -0.88
CA VAL A 43 -0.24 -6.19 -1.46
C VAL A 43 0.97 -5.46 -0.86
N LEU A 44 1.63 -4.62 -1.66
CA LEU A 44 2.65 -3.71 -1.14
C LEU A 44 1.98 -2.52 -0.45
N ALA A 45 2.60 -1.97 0.59
CA ALA A 45 2.10 -0.80 1.30
C ALA A 45 1.73 0.36 0.36
N ARG A 46 2.58 0.62 -0.64
CA ARG A 46 2.38 1.65 -1.68
C ARG A 46 1.19 1.38 -2.62
N ASN A 47 0.72 0.15 -2.69
CA ASN A 47 -0.35 -0.30 -3.59
C ASN A 47 -1.62 -0.66 -2.81
N LEU A 48 -1.65 -0.41 -1.49
CA LEU A 48 -2.81 -0.67 -0.67
C LEU A 48 -3.97 0.21 -1.16
N ASN A 49 -5.12 -0.42 -1.35
CA ASN A 49 -6.33 0.27 -1.77
C ASN A 49 -7.52 -0.13 -0.90
N ILE A 50 -8.54 0.71 -0.92
CA ILE A 50 -9.75 0.55 -0.10
C ILE A 50 -10.52 -0.73 -0.48
N LYS A 51 -10.60 -1.06 -1.77
CA LYS A 51 -11.30 -2.26 -2.25
C LYS A 51 -10.71 -3.55 -1.67
N ASP A 52 -9.40 -3.60 -1.53
CA ASP A 52 -8.69 -4.74 -0.97
C ASP A 52 -8.98 -4.87 0.53
N ILE A 53 -9.02 -3.76 1.27
CA ILE A 53 -9.37 -3.75 2.69
C ILE A 53 -10.79 -4.28 2.92
N PHE A 54 -11.76 -3.86 2.11
CA PHE A 54 -13.16 -4.29 2.26
C PHE A 54 -13.46 -5.69 1.73
N SER A 55 -12.57 -6.28 0.94
CA SER A 55 -12.77 -7.63 0.37
C SER A 55 -12.17 -8.75 1.23
N HIS A 56 -11.43 -8.41 2.28
CA HIS A 56 -10.80 -9.36 3.17
C HIS A 56 -11.30 -9.19 4.60
N THR A 57 -11.49 -10.31 5.28
CA THR A 57 -11.96 -10.31 6.69
C THR A 57 -10.84 -9.89 7.63
N TYR A 58 -9.61 -10.29 7.32
CA TYR A 58 -8.45 -10.05 8.16
C TYR A 58 -7.39 -9.22 7.43
N LEU A 59 -6.69 -8.39 8.20
CA LEU A 59 -5.62 -7.52 7.72
C LEU A 59 -4.36 -7.77 8.55
N LEU A 60 -3.31 -8.26 7.89
CA LEU A 60 -1.99 -8.47 8.47
C LEU A 60 -1.01 -7.46 7.88
N ILE A 61 -0.48 -6.57 8.72
CA ILE A 61 0.45 -5.52 8.28
C ILE A 61 1.82 -5.77 8.91
N SER A 62 2.86 -5.80 8.08
CA SER A 62 4.23 -5.79 8.62
C SER A 62 4.51 -4.43 9.28
N LYS A 63 5.16 -4.43 10.44
CA LYS A 63 5.49 -3.20 11.19
C LYS A 63 6.20 -2.17 10.31
N ASP A 64 7.13 -2.60 9.47
CA ASP A 64 7.90 -1.72 8.57
C ASP A 64 7.04 -1.12 7.44
N SER A 65 5.84 -1.66 7.21
CA SER A 65 4.89 -1.09 6.25
C SER A 65 4.19 0.15 6.78
N ILE A 66 4.16 0.36 8.10
CA ILE A 66 3.47 1.49 8.72
C ILE A 66 4.08 2.82 8.29
N GLU A 67 5.41 2.93 8.30
CA GLU A 67 6.13 4.14 7.87
C GLU A 67 5.79 4.51 6.42
N LEU A 68 5.76 3.51 5.53
CA LEU A 68 5.39 3.70 4.13
C LEU A 68 3.91 4.08 3.96
N LEU A 69 3.01 3.57 4.80
CA LEU A 69 1.60 3.95 4.75
C LEU A 69 1.41 5.40 5.22
N GLU A 70 2.12 5.81 6.27
CA GLU A 70 2.11 7.21 6.73
C GLU A 70 2.64 8.16 5.64
N GLU A 71 3.74 7.81 4.96
CA GLU A 71 4.24 8.60 3.83
C GLU A 71 3.22 8.73 2.69
N ASN A 72 2.54 7.64 2.31
CA ASN A 72 1.63 7.66 1.17
C ASN A 72 0.26 8.29 1.47
N PHE A 73 -0.21 8.23 2.72
CA PHE A 73 -1.56 8.68 3.09
C PHE A 73 -1.58 9.89 4.04
N SER A 74 -0.42 10.46 4.39
CA SER A 74 -0.36 11.68 5.20
C SER A 74 -0.98 12.86 4.43
N PRO A 75 -1.94 13.60 5.03
CA PRO A 75 -2.57 14.77 4.42
C PRO A 75 -1.58 15.86 3.97
N ARG A 76 -0.37 15.86 4.52
CA ARG A 76 0.66 16.88 4.26
C ARG A 76 1.27 16.79 2.86
N GLY A 77 0.97 15.75 2.08
CA GLY A 77 1.40 15.60 0.69
C GLY A 77 0.53 16.33 -0.34
N HIS A 78 -0.67 16.79 0.03
CA HIS A 78 -1.59 17.45 -0.92
C HIS A 78 -1.44 18.98 -0.98
N GLU A 79 -0.65 19.59 -0.10
CA GLU A 79 -0.50 21.05 -0.03
C GLU A 79 0.61 21.63 -0.93
N MET A 80 1.34 20.81 -1.71
CA MET A 80 2.49 21.28 -2.50
C MET A 80 2.30 21.33 -4.03
N HIS A 81 1.10 21.05 -4.57
CA HIS A 81 0.91 20.95 -6.03
C HIS A 81 -0.15 21.88 -6.65
N GLU A 82 -0.61 22.91 -5.93
CA GLU A 82 -1.59 23.88 -6.48
C GLU A 82 -1.10 25.33 -6.65
N THR A 83 0.19 25.65 -6.48
CA THR A 83 0.69 27.01 -6.77
C THR A 83 1.83 26.96 -7.77
N ASN A 84 1.51 27.04 -9.07
CA ASN A 84 2.34 27.64 -10.12
C ASN A 84 1.58 27.62 -11.46
N HIS A 85 0.46 28.36 -11.53
CA HIS A 85 -0.18 28.71 -12.80
C HIS A 85 -0.88 30.06 -12.72
N GLU A 86 -0.16 31.10 -12.29
CA GLU A 86 -0.62 32.49 -12.44
C GLU A 86 0.58 33.43 -12.24
N ALA A 87 1.39 33.59 -13.29
CA ALA A 87 2.32 34.71 -13.47
C ALA A 87 2.96 34.60 -14.87
N ASN A 88 2.24 35.07 -15.90
CA ASN A 88 2.82 35.61 -17.13
C ASN A 88 1.70 36.14 -18.03
N GLU A 89 1.05 37.24 -17.64
CA GLU A 89 0.30 38.07 -18.59
C GLU A 89 0.68 39.57 -18.58
N ASP A 90 1.54 40.05 -17.67
CA ASP A 90 1.79 41.50 -17.52
C ASP A 90 3.14 42.03 -18.07
N GLU A 91 3.70 41.46 -19.15
CA GLU A 91 4.91 42.01 -19.79
C GLU A 91 4.76 42.42 -21.27
N GLN A 92 3.53 42.52 -21.81
CA GLN A 92 3.31 43.00 -23.19
C GLN A 92 2.47 44.28 -23.27
N GLU A 93 2.72 45.30 -22.44
CA GLU A 93 2.15 46.64 -22.69
C GLU A 93 3.11 47.83 -22.48
N ALA A 94 4.39 47.59 -22.17
CA ALA A 94 5.36 48.68 -21.94
C ALA A 94 6.32 48.97 -23.11
N GLN A 95 6.01 48.53 -24.33
CA GLN A 95 6.76 48.91 -25.54
C GLN A 95 5.79 49.28 -26.68
N ALA A 96 5.12 50.43 -26.52
CA ALA A 96 4.45 51.16 -27.59
C ALA A 96 4.88 52.62 -27.57
#